data_AF-A0A7C7I8C1-F1
#
_entry.id   AF-A0A7C7I8C1-F1
#
_cell.length_a   1.000
_cell.length_b   1.000
_cell.length_c   1.000
_cell.angle_alpha   90.00
_cell.angle_beta   90.00
_cell.angle_gamma   90.00
#
_symmetry.space_group_name_H-M   'P 1'
#
loop_
_entity.id
_entity.type
_entity.pdbx_description
1 polymer ?
#
loop_
_entity_poly.entity_id
_entity_poly.type
_entity_poly.pdbx_seq_one_letter_code
_entity_poly.pdbx_strand_id
1 'polypeptide(L)' 'MDKVIEIADRAVADYGFRQAVLYGADDVARRWELSDQETSVLETTVVQRLSALPIPVQPEDVPGEQARLAEMIREADQG' A
#
# COMPACT_ATOMS: atom_id res chain seq x y z
N MET A 1 -9.60 7.20 -0.62
CA MET A 1 -8.52 6.44 -1.28
C MET A 1 -7.16 7.12 -1.33
N ASP A 2 -7.06 8.45 -1.42
CA ASP A 2 -5.75 9.14 -1.49
C ASP A 2 -4.79 8.77 -0.34
N LYS A 3 -5.30 8.62 0.89
CA LYS A 3 -4.51 8.17 2.05
C LYS A 3 -3.90 6.78 1.82
N VAL A 4 -4.67 5.86 1.24
CA VAL A 4 -4.22 4.48 0.97
C VAL A 4 -3.14 4.48 -0.11
N ILE A 5 -3.30 5.33 -1.14
CA ILE A 5 -2.29 5.52 -2.18
C ILE A 5 -1.00 6.09 -1.57
N GLU A 6 -1.08 7.09 -0.70
CA GLU A 6 0.10 7.66 -0.03
C GLU A 6 0.84 6.63 0.84
N ILE A 7 0.10 5.81 1.60
CA ILE A 7 0.66 4.70 2.38
C ILE A 7 1.35 3.70 1.45
N ALA A 8 0.69 3.31 0.36
CA ALA A 8 1.21 2.36 -0.61
C ALA A 8 2.48 2.88 -1.28
N ASP A 9 2.49 4.13 -1.73
CA ASP A 9 3.62 4.77 -2.37
C ASP A 9 4.84 4.80 -1.46
N ARG A 10 4.63 5.16 -0.19
CA ARG A 10 5.68 5.11 0.83
C ARG A 10 6.17 3.69 1.06
N ALA A 11 5.30 2.70 1.12
CA ALA A 11 5.67 1.31 1.34
C ALA A 11 6.40 0.68 0.14
N VAL A 12 6.17 1.17 -1.07
CA VAL A 12 6.98 0.77 -2.24
C VAL A 12 8.41 1.30 -2.10
N ALA A 13 8.58 2.58 -1.74
CA ALA A 13 9.88 3.24 -1.67
C ALA A 13 10.70 2.92 -0.40
N ASP A 14 10.04 2.66 0.74
CA ASP A 14 10.66 2.42 2.05
C ASP A 14 10.34 1.01 2.54
N TYR A 15 11.35 0.14 2.51
CA TYR A 15 11.20 -1.25 2.96
C TYR A 15 10.88 -1.36 4.46
N GLY A 16 11.41 -0.47 5.31
CA GLY A 16 11.10 -0.45 6.73
C GLY A 16 9.64 -0.11 6.98
N PHE A 17 9.13 0.92 6.29
CA PHE A 17 7.71 1.26 6.32
C PHE A 17 6.84 0.14 5.72
N ARG A 18 7.31 -0.55 4.66
CA ARG A 18 6.63 -1.73 4.11
C ARG A 18 6.40 -2.80 5.16
N GLN A 19 7.40 -3.09 6.01
CA GLN A 19 7.24 -4.08 7.09
C GLN A 19 6.15 -3.66 8.09
N ALA A 20 6.05 -2.37 8.40
CA ALA A 20 4.98 -1.85 9.26
C ALA A 20 3.59 -2.04 8.64
N VAL A 21 3.46 -1.85 7.32
CA VAL A 21 2.19 -2.10 6.61
C VAL A 21 1.88 -3.60 6.54
N LEU A 22 2.85 -4.45 6.19
CA LEU A 22 2.64 -5.89 6.02
C LEU A 22 2.24 -6.62 7.31
N TYR A 23 2.78 -6.19 8.45
CA TYR A 23 2.56 -6.86 9.74
C TYR A 23 1.76 -6.06 10.75
N GLY A 24 1.37 -4.82 10.40
CA GLY A 24 0.67 -3.89 11.28
C GLY A 24 -0.35 -3.03 10.54
N ALA A 25 -1.02 -3.59 9.52
CA ALA A 25 -2.01 -2.88 8.71
C ALA A 25 -3.10 -2.19 9.57
N ASP A 26 -3.60 -2.85 10.63
CA ASP A 26 -4.58 -2.27 11.57
C ASP A 26 -4.01 -1.04 12.32
N ASP A 27 -2.76 -1.12 12.80
CA ASP A 27 -2.09 0.01 13.45
C ASP A 27 -1.87 1.18 12.49
N VAL A 28 -1.55 0.88 11.22
CA VAL A 28 -1.41 1.89 10.17
C VAL A 28 -2.76 2.52 9.86
N ALA A 29 -3.80 1.71 9.68
CA ALA A 29 -5.17 2.19 9.41
C ALA A 29 -5.67 3.12 10.51
N ARG A 30 -5.48 2.73 11.78
CA ARG A 30 -5.84 3.56 12.94
C ARG A 30 -5.06 4.86 12.99
N ARG A 31 -3.74 4.85 12.76
CA ARG A 31 -2.90 6.06 12.79
C ARG A 31 -3.22 7.03 11.66
N TRP A 32 -3.66 6.53 10.51
CA TRP A 32 -4.02 7.33 9.34
C TRP A 32 -5.51 7.70 9.30
N GLU A 33 -6.28 7.28 10.31
CA GLU A 33 -7.73 7.50 10.39
C GLU A 33 -8.41 7.05 9.10
N LEU A 34 -8.12 5.82 8.66
CA LEU A 34 -8.74 5.23 7.49
C LEU A 34 -10.19 4.86 7.80
N SER A 35 -11.06 5.04 6.81
CA SER A 35 -12.40 4.47 6.85
C SER A 35 -12.38 2.94 6.79
N ASP A 36 -13.51 2.28 7.07
CA ASP A 36 -13.63 0.82 6.96
C ASP A 36 -13.31 0.33 5.54
N GLN A 37 -13.76 1.07 4.53
CA GLN A 37 -13.47 0.76 3.12
C GLN A 37 -11.97 0.88 2.82
N GLU A 38 -11.33 1.96 3.26
CA GLU A 38 -9.89 2.17 3.06
C GLU A 38 -9.05 1.14 3.82
N THR A 39 -9.50 0.73 5.01
CA THR A 39 -8.88 -0.32 5.81
C THR A 39 -8.97 -1.66 5.10
N SER A 40 -10.16 -2.01 4.56
CA SER A 40 -10.35 -3.22 3.77
C SER A 40 -9.41 -3.26 2.55
N VAL A 41 -9.28 -2.16 1.82
CA VAL A 41 -8.35 -2.08 0.65
C VAL A 41 -6.88 -2.16 1.08
N LEU A 42 -6.52 -1.57 2.23
CA LEU A 42 -5.17 -1.68 2.78
C LEU A 42 -4.84 -3.14 3.13
N GLU A 43 -5.72 -3.82 3.86
CA GLU A 43 -5.51 -5.19 4.36
C GLU A 43 -5.56 -6.26 3.25
N THR A 44 -6.22 -5.96 2.14
CA THR A 44 -6.36 -6.87 1.00
C THR A 44 -5.40 -6.49 -0.13
N THR A 45 -5.82 -5.58 -1.00
CA THR A 45 -5.11 -5.18 -2.23
C THR A 45 -3.68 -4.73 -1.95
N VAL A 46 -3.48 -3.83 -0.98
CA VAL A 46 -2.16 -3.25 -0.71
C VAL A 46 -1.23 -4.28 -0.09
N VAL A 47 -1.63 -4.95 1.00
CA VAL A 47 -0.81 -5.99 1.63
C VAL A 47 -0.45 -7.10 0.64
N GLN A 48 -1.41 -7.57 -0.17
CA GLN A 48 -1.14 -8.58 -1.20
C GLN A 48 -0.08 -8.10 -2.19
N ARG A 49 -0.23 -6.90 -2.77
CA ARG A 49 0.73 -6.38 -3.75
C ARG A 49 2.12 -6.19 -3.14
N LEU A 50 2.20 -5.58 -1.96
CA LEU A 50 3.47 -5.32 -1.27
C LEU A 50 4.22 -6.61 -0.92
N SER A 51 3.50 -7.67 -0.58
CA SER A 51 4.08 -8.99 -0.28
C SER A 51 4.74 -9.66 -1.50
N ALA A 52 4.31 -9.28 -2.71
CA ALA A 52 4.80 -9.81 -3.97
C ALA A 52 5.93 -8.97 -4.60
N LEU A 53 6.32 -7.85 -3.98
CA LEU A 53 7.41 -7.02 -4.48
C LEU A 53 8.78 -7.61 -4.14
N PRO A 54 9.81 -7.39 -4.98
CA PRO A 54 11.19 -7.74 -4.62
C PRO A 54 11.65 -6.99 -3.35
N ILE A 55 12.61 -7.59 -2.65
CA ILE A 55 13.17 -7.08 -1.39
C ILE A 55 14.67 -6.77 -1.58
N PRO A 56 15.07 -5.48 -1.61
CA PRO A 56 14.23 -4.30 -1.80
C PRO A 56 13.78 -4.13 -3.27
N VAL A 57 12.80 -3.25 -3.50
CA VAL A 57 12.49 -2.76 -4.86
C VAL A 57 13.66 -1.88 -5.31
N GLN A 58 14.10 -2.05 -6.57
CA GLN A 58 15.17 -1.24 -7.10
C GLN A 58 14.68 0.19 -7.36
N PRO A 59 15.50 1.23 -7.10
CA PRO A 59 15.09 2.62 -7.24
C PRO A 59 14.46 2.97 -8.60
N GLU A 60 14.97 2.38 -9.69
CA GLU A 60 14.45 2.56 -11.05
C GLU A 60 13.05 1.99 -11.25
N ASP A 61 12.67 0.97 -10.49
CA ASP A 61 11.37 0.30 -10.57
C ASP A 61 10.31 0.96 -9.68
N VAL A 62 10.73 1.75 -8.67
CA VAL A 62 9.81 2.39 -7.70
C VAL A 62 8.68 3.16 -8.38
N PRO A 63 8.92 4.06 -9.37
CA PRO A 63 7.82 4.82 -10.00
C PRO A 63 6.81 3.92 -10.72
N GLY A 64 7.28 2.85 -11.36
CA GLY A 64 6.41 1.90 -12.05
C GLY A 64 5.56 1.09 -11.08
N GLU A 65 6.13 0.70 -9.95
CA GLU A 65 5.42 -0.07 -8.93
C GLU A 65 4.41 0.78 -8.15
N GLN A 66 4.73 2.04 -7.87
CA GLN A 66 3.80 3.02 -7.32
C GLN A 66 2.61 3.25 -8.24
N ALA A 67 2.85 3.48 -9.55
CA ALA A 67 1.79 3.69 -10.52
C ALA A 67 0.82 2.49 -10.62
N ARG A 68 1.37 1.27 -10.68
CA ARG A 68 0.56 0.03 -10.74
C ARG A 68 -0.28 -0.16 -9.48
N LEU A 69 0.30 0.02 -8.31
CA LEU A 69 -0.45 -0.16 -7.05
C LEU A 69 -1.52 0.93 -6.88
N ALA A 70 -1.23 2.17 -7.26
CA ALA A 70 -2.23 3.24 -7.27
C ALA A 70 -3.41 2.94 -8.21
N GLU A 71 -3.16 2.34 -9.38
CA GLU A 71 -4.22 1.86 -10.29
C GLU A 71 -5.07 0.77 -9.63
N MET A 72 -4.45 -0.27 -9.06
CA MET A 72 -5.16 -1.35 -8.35
C MET A 72 -6.02 -0.83 -7.19
N ILE A 73 -5.55 0.17 -6.43
CA ILE A 73 -6.31 0.79 -5.34
C ILE A 73 -7.55 1.54 -5.88
N ARG A 74 -7.42 2.25 -7.00
CA ARG A 74 -8.55 2.96 -7.63
C ARG A 74 -9.57 2.01 -8.23
N GLU A 75 -9.14 0.86 -8.74
CA GLU A 75 -10.04 -0.19 -9.21
C GLU A 75 -10.82 -0.83 -8.05
N ALA A 76 -10.16 -1.07 -6.91
CA ALA A 76 -10.78 -1.63 -5.71
C ALA A 76 -11.81 -0.69 -5.04
N ASP A 77 -11.75 0.62 -5.32
CA ASP A 77 -12.74 1.61 -4.87
C ASP A 77 -14.05 1.57 -5.67
N GLN A 78 -14.00 1.08 -6.91
CA GLN A 78 -15.14 1.05 -7.83
C GLN A 78 -15.93 -0.27 -7.78
N GLY A 79 -15.46 -1.24 -6.97
CA GLY A 79 -16.03 -2.58 -6.81
C GLY A 79 -17.03 -2.71 -5.68
#